data_AF-A0A955Z6G6-F1
#
_entry.id   AF-A0A955Z6G6-F1
#
_cell.length_a   1.000
_cell.length_b   1.000
_cell.length_c   1.000
_cell.angle_alpha   90.00
_cell.angle_beta   90.00
_cell.angle_gamma   90.00
#
_symmetry.space_group_name_H-M   'P 1'
#
loop_
_entity.id
_entity.type
_entity.pdbx_description
1 polymer ?
#
loop_
_entity_poly.entity_id
_entity_poly.type
_entity_poly.pdbx_seq_one_letter_code
_entity_poly.pdbx_strand_id
1 'polypeptide(L)'
;MMRKGLLAVTMLCTLSLFGCKKQVPTNIVQRSLKNALRHAPLTASGMCGATVKGLPNATITIAKRGANNTGVAHVVGAPWMAPGAPSKCEGDVEFAYSYNTKRTGYRGRNKTTTWYLDHLKLVAVQTPGVAFKAVDESNVDDDDD
;
A
#
# COMPACT_ATOMS: atom_id res chain seq x y z
N MET A 1 -2.44 20.80 64.73
CA MET A 1 -3.39 20.18 63.75
C MET A 1 -3.65 21.24 62.67
N MET A 2 -3.44 21.10 61.36
CA MET A 2 -3.05 20.03 60.43
C MET A 2 -2.10 20.66 59.39
N ARG A 3 -1.00 19.98 59.05
CA ARG A 3 -0.17 20.31 57.87
C ARG A 3 -0.84 19.71 56.63
N LYS A 4 -1.40 20.55 55.75
CA LYS A 4 -1.80 20.18 54.38
C LYS A 4 -0.50 20.17 53.58
N GLY A 5 0.03 19.07 53.08
CA GLY A 5 -0.63 18.07 52.24
C GLY A 5 0.17 18.06 50.94
N LEU A 6 1.31 17.37 50.98
CA LEU A 6 2.21 17.05 49.87
C LEU A 6 1.44 16.28 48.77
N LEU A 7 1.94 16.33 47.53
CA LEU A 7 1.69 15.42 46.39
C LEU A 7 0.69 15.88 45.31
N ALA A 8 1.24 16.43 44.23
CA ALA A 8 0.72 16.27 42.87
C ALA A 8 1.85 16.46 41.84
N VAL A 9 2.89 15.63 41.93
CA VAL A 9 3.89 15.43 40.87
C VAL A 9 3.70 14.01 40.37
N THR A 10 2.80 13.79 39.41
CA THR A 10 2.79 12.59 38.57
C THR A 10 1.82 12.79 37.42
N MET A 11 2.24 12.36 36.23
CA MET A 11 1.46 12.15 35.00
C MET A 11 1.17 13.37 34.12
N LEU A 12 2.17 13.80 33.36
CA LEU A 12 1.96 14.21 31.96
C LEU A 12 3.25 14.17 31.12
N CYS A 13 4.10 13.15 31.34
CA CYS A 13 5.30 12.90 30.53
C CYS A 13 5.41 11.42 30.15
N THR A 14 4.43 10.89 29.39
CA THR A 14 4.54 9.56 28.76
C THR A 14 4.21 9.53 27.27
N LEU A 15 4.08 10.67 26.59
CA LEU A 15 3.96 10.69 25.11
C LEU A 15 5.30 10.70 24.37
N SER A 16 6.42 10.63 25.07
CA SER A 16 7.73 10.36 24.48
C SER A 16 8.09 8.90 24.72
N LEU A 17 7.92 8.03 23.70
CA LEU A 17 8.77 6.88 23.36
C LEU A 17 8.11 5.78 22.47
N PHE A 18 7.01 6.04 21.76
CA PHE A 18 6.81 5.32 20.49
C PHE A 18 7.66 6.03 19.46
N GLY A 19 8.94 5.62 19.33
CA GLY A 19 9.80 6.11 18.26
C GLY A 19 9.01 6.06 16.95
N CYS A 20 8.81 7.21 16.31
CA CYS A 20 8.03 7.34 15.08
C CYS A 20 8.55 6.31 14.07
N LYS A 21 7.87 5.16 14.00
CA LYS A 21 8.19 4.12 13.02
C LYS A 21 8.01 4.79 11.67
N LYS A 22 9.06 4.75 10.87
CA LYS A 22 9.08 5.40 9.56
C LYS A 22 7.99 4.76 8.71
N GLN A 23 6.94 5.52 8.46
CA GLN A 23 5.77 5.06 7.72
C GLN A 23 5.86 5.46 6.26
N VAL A 24 5.47 4.56 5.35
CA VAL A 24 5.41 4.85 3.91
C VAL A 24 4.46 6.03 3.64
N PRO A 25 4.95 7.12 3.02
CA PRO A 25 4.11 8.27 2.72
C PRO A 25 2.97 7.93 1.75
N THR A 26 1.79 8.54 1.94
CA THR A 26 0.60 8.26 1.11
C THR A 26 0.85 8.49 -0.38
N ASN A 27 1.59 9.54 -0.74
CA ASN A 27 1.92 9.85 -2.14
C ASN A 27 2.79 8.76 -2.79
N ILE A 28 3.67 8.11 -2.02
CA ILE A 28 4.47 6.97 -2.50
C ILE A 28 3.55 5.79 -2.77
N VAL A 29 2.64 5.47 -1.84
CA VAL A 29 1.66 4.38 -2.00
C VAL A 29 0.81 4.61 -3.25
N GLN A 30 0.20 5.78 -3.38
CA GLN A 30 -0.65 6.10 -4.53
C GLN A 30 0.11 6.04 -5.85
N ARG A 31 1.29 6.64 -5.93
CA ARG A 31 2.07 6.68 -7.18
C ARG A 31 2.60 5.31 -7.57
N SER A 32 3.15 4.56 -6.62
CA SER A 32 3.72 3.24 -6.91
C SER A 32 2.65 2.21 -7.20
N LEU A 33 1.54 2.18 -6.45
CA LEU A 33 0.41 1.29 -6.76
C LEU A 33 -0.23 1.62 -8.10
N LYS A 34 -0.44 2.90 -8.42
CA LYS A 34 -0.94 3.30 -9.74
C LYS A 34 -0.01 2.84 -10.86
N ASN A 35 1.31 2.93 -10.66
CA ASN A 35 2.28 2.46 -11.64
C ASN A 35 2.30 0.93 -11.75
N ALA A 36 2.25 0.22 -10.62
CA ALA A 36 2.21 -1.24 -10.58
C ALA A 36 0.95 -1.77 -11.28
N LEU A 37 -0.22 -1.25 -10.97
CA LEU A 37 -1.51 -1.68 -11.54
C LEU A 37 -1.65 -1.41 -13.04
N ARG A 38 -0.88 -0.46 -13.58
CA ARG A 38 -0.80 -0.25 -15.03
C ARG A 38 -0.15 -1.44 -15.75
N HIS A 39 0.71 -2.18 -15.04
CA HIS A 39 1.50 -3.29 -15.55
C HIS A 39 1.24 -4.62 -14.80
N ALA A 40 0.13 -4.71 -14.04
CA ALA A 40 -0.27 -5.87 -13.26
C ALA A 40 -1.48 -6.57 -13.93
N PRO A 41 -1.27 -7.32 -15.03
CA PRO A 41 -2.36 -7.90 -15.79
C PRO A 41 -3.13 -8.95 -14.98
N LEU A 42 -2.48 -9.71 -14.09
CA LEU A 42 -3.14 -10.74 -13.30
C LEU A 42 -4.03 -10.10 -12.22
N THR A 43 -3.50 -9.13 -11.48
CA THR A 43 -4.28 -8.39 -10.47
C THR A 43 -5.46 -7.68 -11.12
N ALA A 44 -5.23 -6.97 -12.23
CA ALA A 44 -6.28 -6.26 -12.93
C ALA A 44 -7.32 -7.22 -13.54
N SER A 45 -6.89 -8.37 -14.07
CA SER A 45 -7.82 -9.37 -14.61
C SER A 45 -8.67 -10.02 -13.52
N GLY A 46 -8.06 -10.30 -12.36
CA GLY A 46 -8.76 -10.76 -11.16
C GLY A 46 -9.81 -9.76 -10.69
N MET A 47 -9.49 -8.47 -10.71
CA MET A 47 -10.45 -7.39 -10.38
C MET A 47 -11.58 -7.26 -11.40
N CYS A 48 -11.26 -7.40 -12.69
CA CYS A 48 -12.22 -7.17 -13.78
C CYS A 48 -13.04 -8.40 -14.15
N GLY A 49 -12.63 -9.61 -13.74
CA GLY A 49 -13.26 -10.87 -14.14
C GLY A 49 -13.06 -11.23 -15.61
N ALA A 50 -12.18 -10.53 -16.31
CA ALA A 50 -11.87 -10.69 -17.72
C ALA A 50 -10.37 -10.42 -17.93
N THR A 51 -9.80 -10.94 -19.02
CA THR A 51 -8.39 -10.72 -19.35
C THR A 51 -8.15 -9.26 -19.71
N VAL A 52 -7.40 -8.54 -18.88
CA VAL A 52 -7.05 -7.13 -19.08
C VAL A 52 -5.55 -6.93 -18.92
N LYS A 53 -4.99 -5.94 -19.63
CA LYS A 53 -3.55 -5.63 -19.56
C LYS A 53 -3.14 -4.85 -18.31
N GLY A 54 -4.10 -4.22 -17.63
CA GLY A 54 -3.87 -3.35 -16.48
C GLY A 54 -4.91 -2.25 -16.35
N LEU A 55 -4.73 -1.40 -15.33
CA LEU A 55 -5.61 -0.28 -15.00
C LEU A 55 -4.86 1.06 -15.16
N PRO A 56 -4.84 1.68 -16.36
CA PRO A 56 -4.01 2.86 -16.64
C PRO A 56 -4.34 4.09 -15.78
N ASN A 57 -5.61 4.22 -15.36
CA ASN A 57 -6.12 5.35 -14.59
C ASN A 57 -6.70 4.92 -13.25
N ALA A 58 -6.04 3.96 -12.58
CA ALA A 58 -6.45 3.54 -11.25
C ALA A 58 -6.38 4.71 -10.24
N THR A 59 -7.44 4.82 -9.45
CA THR A 59 -7.55 5.67 -8.26
C THR A 59 -7.29 4.80 -7.04
N ILE A 60 -6.39 5.26 -6.18
CA ILE A 60 -5.89 4.51 -5.02
C ILE A 60 -6.24 5.26 -3.75
N THR A 61 -7.05 4.62 -2.90
CA THR A 61 -7.45 5.14 -1.59
C THR A 61 -6.97 4.19 -0.51
N ILE A 62 -6.14 4.64 0.42
CA ILE A 62 -5.67 3.77 1.50
C ILE A 62 -6.84 3.51 2.46
N ALA A 63 -7.35 2.27 2.45
CA ALA A 63 -8.46 1.86 3.30
C ALA A 63 -7.99 1.57 4.74
N LYS A 64 -6.81 0.96 4.89
CA LYS A 64 -6.25 0.62 6.20
C LYS A 64 -4.72 0.67 6.16
N ARG A 65 -4.10 1.23 7.20
CA ARG A 65 -2.64 1.16 7.40
C ARG A 65 -2.32 0.09 8.44
N GLY A 66 -1.38 -0.80 8.09
CA GLY A 66 -0.87 -1.85 8.96
C GLY A 66 0.43 -1.44 9.67
N ALA A 67 0.97 -2.38 10.46
CA ALA A 67 2.30 -2.25 11.02
C ALA A 67 3.38 -2.47 9.95
N ASN A 68 4.58 -1.94 10.16
CA ASN A 68 5.74 -2.22 9.29
C ASN A 68 5.51 -1.89 7.80
N ASN A 69 4.84 -0.77 7.50
CA ASN A 69 4.59 -0.29 6.13
C ASN A 69 3.71 -1.19 5.26
N THR A 70 2.91 -2.04 5.89
CA THR A 70 1.85 -2.77 5.21
C THR A 70 0.53 -1.99 5.23
N GLY A 71 -0.44 -2.43 4.44
CA GLY A 71 -1.79 -1.89 4.49
C GLY A 71 -2.67 -2.46 3.40
N VAL A 72 -3.91 -1.99 3.39
CA VAL A 72 -4.89 -2.30 2.34
C VAL A 72 -5.26 -1.00 1.66
N ALA A 73 -5.19 -0.99 0.34
CA ALA A 73 -5.64 0.09 -0.51
C ALA A 73 -6.86 -0.37 -1.31
N HIS A 74 -7.88 0.46 -1.32
CA HIS A 74 -9.00 0.34 -2.23
C HIS A 74 -8.61 0.92 -3.60
N VAL A 75 -8.88 0.15 -4.64
CA VAL A 75 -8.48 0.43 -6.02
C VAL A 75 -9.71 0.47 -6.89
N VAL A 76 -9.84 1.57 -7.64
CA VAL A 76 -10.89 1.76 -8.64
C VAL A 76 -10.24 2.14 -9.95
N GLY A 77 -10.50 1.43 -11.04
CA GLY A 77 -9.95 1.77 -12.34
C GLY A 77 -10.77 1.23 -13.51
N ALA A 78 -10.62 1.86 -14.67
CA ALA A 78 -11.12 1.31 -15.92
C ALA A 78 -9.98 0.51 -16.61
N PRO A 79 -10.25 -0.70 -17.12
CA PRO A 79 -9.28 -1.48 -17.85
C PRO A 79 -9.00 -0.88 -19.22
N TRP A 80 -7.80 -1.11 -19.75
CA TRP A 80 -7.48 -0.70 -21.11
C TRP A 80 -8.25 -1.58 -22.11
N MET A 81 -9.23 -0.98 -22.81
CA MET A 81 -10.03 -1.56 -23.91
C MET A 81 -9.93 -3.10 -24.00
N ALA A 82 -10.64 -3.77 -23.09
CA ALA A 82 -10.65 -5.22 -22.99
C ALA A 82 -12.06 -5.74 -23.27
N PRO A 83 -12.27 -6.51 -24.35
CA PRO A 83 -13.56 -7.13 -24.64
C PRO A 83 -14.04 -7.99 -23.47
N GLY A 84 -15.28 -7.80 -23.04
CA GLY A 84 -15.87 -8.55 -21.92
C GLY A 84 -15.50 -8.04 -20.52
N ALA A 85 -14.61 -7.05 -20.40
CA ALA A 85 -14.33 -6.41 -19.12
C ALA A 85 -15.35 -5.31 -18.81
N PRO A 86 -15.73 -5.12 -17.54
CA PRO A 86 -16.61 -4.02 -17.14
C PRO A 86 -15.92 -2.67 -17.33
N SER A 87 -16.72 -1.61 -17.49
CA SER A 87 -16.24 -0.23 -17.66
C SER A 87 -15.46 0.27 -16.45
N LYS A 88 -15.68 -0.33 -15.29
CA LYS A 88 -15.04 -0.03 -14.02
C LYS A 88 -14.79 -1.34 -13.26
N CYS A 89 -13.56 -1.52 -12.80
CA CYS A 89 -13.14 -2.61 -11.92
C CYS A 89 -12.76 -2.05 -10.56
N GLU A 90 -13.12 -2.76 -9.51
CA GLU A 90 -13.02 -2.32 -8.14
C GLU A 90 -12.61 -3.47 -7.22
N GLY A 91 -11.71 -3.19 -6.29
CA GLY A 91 -11.17 -4.21 -5.40
C GLY A 91 -10.21 -3.63 -4.38
N ASP A 92 -9.91 -4.44 -3.39
CA ASP A 92 -8.96 -4.09 -2.34
C ASP A 92 -7.67 -4.88 -2.57
N VAL A 93 -6.55 -4.16 -2.50
CA VAL A 93 -5.21 -4.74 -2.62
C VAL A 93 -4.44 -4.55 -1.32
N GLU A 94 -3.84 -5.63 -0.83
CA GLU A 94 -2.87 -5.57 0.24
C GLU A 94 -1.50 -5.20 -0.34
N PHE A 95 -0.83 -4.25 0.32
CA PHE A 95 0.50 -3.79 -0.05
C PHE A 95 1.48 -3.94 1.12
N ALA A 96 2.75 -4.17 0.80
CA ALA A 96 3.86 -4.09 1.74
C ALA A 96 5.04 -3.32 1.12
N TYR A 97 5.72 -2.52 1.95
CA TYR A 97 6.90 -1.78 1.51
C TYR A 97 8.12 -2.00 2.39
N SER A 98 9.26 -2.17 1.76
CA SER A 98 10.58 -2.04 2.36
C SER A 98 11.16 -0.66 2.05
N TYR A 99 12.16 -0.26 2.81
CA TYR A 99 12.87 0.98 2.53
C TYR A 99 14.36 0.86 2.81
N ASN A 100 15.15 1.56 2.01
CA ASN A 100 16.55 1.80 2.28
C ASN A 100 16.78 3.29 2.50
N THR A 101 17.59 3.63 3.52
CA THR A 101 17.94 5.02 3.81
C THR A 101 19.43 5.21 3.60
N LYS A 102 19.80 5.98 2.57
CA LYS A 102 21.19 6.37 2.32
C LYS A 102 21.44 7.75 2.91
N ARG A 103 22.58 7.90 3.61
CA ARG A 103 23.07 9.19 4.09
C ARG A 103 24.19 9.67 3.19
N THR A 104 24.11 10.90 2.70
CA THR A 104 25.12 11.49 1.82
C THR A 104 25.54 12.88 2.31
N GLY A 105 26.67 13.38 1.81
CA GLY A 105 27.24 14.69 2.16
C GLY A 105 28.10 14.69 3.42
N TYR A 106 28.83 15.80 3.65
CA TYR A 106 29.73 15.97 4.80
C TYR A 106 28.97 15.79 6.13
N ARG A 107 29.44 14.87 6.99
CA ARG A 107 28.78 14.42 8.24
C ARG A 107 27.36 13.83 8.06
N GLY A 108 26.98 13.39 6.86
CA GLY A 108 25.71 12.70 6.62
C GLY A 108 24.47 13.57 6.80
N ARG A 109 24.58 14.87 6.47
CA ARG A 109 23.46 15.83 6.56
C ARG A 109 22.28 15.48 5.65
N ASN A 110 22.53 14.87 4.49
CA ASN A 110 21.46 14.51 3.55
C ASN A 110 21.01 13.08 3.81
N LYS A 111 19.70 12.88 3.94
CA LYS A 111 19.08 11.55 4.10
C LYS A 111 18.09 11.33 2.97
N THR A 112 18.37 10.36 2.11
CA THR A 112 17.45 9.95 1.04
C THR A 112 16.87 8.60 1.41
N THR A 113 15.55 8.48 1.35
CA THR A 113 14.84 7.22 1.61
C THR A 113 14.21 6.73 0.33
N THR A 114 14.61 5.55 -0.11
CA THR A 114 13.99 4.85 -1.24
C THR A 114 13.04 3.81 -0.68
N TRP A 115 11.81 3.81 -1.20
CA TRP A 115 10.77 2.86 -0.84
C TRP A 115 10.59 1.86 -1.99
N TYR A 116 10.44 0.59 -1.66
CA TYR A 116 10.25 -0.50 -2.62
C TYR A 116 8.92 -1.18 -2.30
N LEU A 117 8.08 -1.39 -3.31
CA LEU A 117 6.84 -2.16 -3.17
C LEU A 117 7.24 -3.63 -3.22
N ASP A 118 7.17 -4.33 -2.09
CA ASP A 118 7.62 -5.72 -1.98
C ASP A 118 6.50 -6.70 -2.35
N HIS A 119 5.25 -6.34 -2.04
CA HIS A 119 4.10 -7.22 -2.21
C HIS A 119 2.87 -6.43 -2.64
N LEU A 120 2.14 -6.98 -3.60
CA LEU A 120 0.85 -6.49 -4.07
C LEU A 120 -0.07 -7.71 -4.27
N LYS A 121 -1.14 -7.79 -3.49
CA LYS A 121 -2.07 -8.92 -3.55
C LYS A 121 -3.51 -8.47 -3.57
N LEU A 122 -4.30 -9.04 -4.47
CA LEU A 122 -5.74 -8.82 -4.50
C LEU A 122 -6.40 -9.58 -3.34
N VAL A 123 -7.05 -8.86 -2.43
CA VAL A 123 -7.68 -9.43 -1.23
C VAL A 123 -9.20 -9.37 -1.25
N ALA A 124 -9.78 -8.46 -2.04
CA ALA A 124 -11.21 -8.44 -2.32
C ALA A 124 -11.49 -7.93 -3.72
N VAL A 125 -12.56 -8.45 -4.33
CA VAL A 125 -13.13 -7.92 -5.57
C VAL A 125 -14.50 -7.37 -5.24
N GLN A 126 -14.73 -6.13 -5.65
CA GLN A 126 -15.99 -5.42 -5.44
C GLN A 126 -16.70 -5.08 -6.77
N THR A 127 -16.09 -5.48 -7.90
CA THR A 127 -16.70 -5.36 -9.22
C THR A 127 -17.99 -6.19 -9.31
N PRO A 128 -19.14 -5.59 -9.65
CA PRO A 128 -20.40 -6.32 -9.77
C PRO A 128 -20.33 -7.48 -10.77
N GLY A 129 -20.78 -8.66 -10.36
CA GLY A 129 -20.80 -9.86 -11.21
C GLY A 129 -19.46 -10.59 -11.35
N VAL A 130 -18.40 -10.11 -10.71
CA VAL A 130 -17.08 -10.78 -10.74
C VAL A 130 -16.87 -11.58 -9.46
N ALA A 131 -16.60 -12.87 -9.60
CA ALA A 131 -16.21 -13.72 -8.47
C ALA A 131 -14.74 -13.49 -8.11
N PHE A 132 -14.45 -13.34 -6.82
CA PHE A 132 -13.09 -13.21 -6.32
C PHE A 132 -12.27 -14.47 -6.63
N LYS A 133 -11.11 -14.27 -7.27
CA LYS A 133 -10.04 -15.27 -7.36
C LYS A 133 -8.81 -14.66 -6.72
N ALA A 134 -8.23 -15.35 -5.74
CA ALA A 134 -6.98 -14.90 -5.13
C ALA A 134 -5.88 -14.91 -6.20
N VAL A 135 -5.27 -13.76 -6.45
CA VAL A 135 -4.15 -13.59 -7.38
C VAL A 135 -2.97 -13.08 -6.58
N ASP A 136 -1.82 -13.73 -6.75
CA ASP A 136 -0.55 -13.37 -6.15
C ASP A 136 0.47 -13.20 -7.29
N GLU A 137 0.98 -11.97 -7.47
CA GLU A 137 1.96 -11.67 -8.53
C GLU A 137 3.42 -11.95 -8.09
N SER A 138 3.62 -12.62 -6.95
CA SER A 138 4.96 -13.01 -6.48
C SER A 138 5.59 -14.20 -7.22
N ASN A 139 4.87 -14.86 -8.13
CA ASN A 139 5.41 -15.87 -9.05
C ASN A 139 5.22 -15.45 -10.50
N VAL A 140 6.18 -14.68 -11.02
CA VAL A 140 6.55 -14.80 -12.43
C VAL A 140 7.73 -15.75 -12.41
N ASP A 141 7.45 -17.05 -12.49
CA ASP A 141 8.48 -17.99 -12.93
C ASP A 141 8.84 -17.55 -14.37
N ASP A 142 10.06 -17.05 -14.54
CA ASP A 142 10.72 -16.92 -15.84
C ASP A 142 10.90 -18.33 -16.41
N ASP A 143 9.83 -18.87 -16.98
CA ASP A 143 9.90 -19.99 -17.92
C ASP A 143 9.51 -19.44 -19.30
N ASP A 144 10.50 -19.10 -20.10
CA ASP A 144 10.53 -19.45 -21.52
C ASP A 144 11.95 -19.27 -22.10
N ASP A 145 12.47 -20.39 -22.61
CA ASP A 145 13.69 -20.63 -23.39
C ASP A 145 13.93 -19.66 -24.57
#